data_AF-A0A8H5Z846-F1
#
_entry.id   AF-A0A8H5Z846-F1
#
_cell.length_a   1.000
_cell.length_b   1.000
_cell.length_c   1.000
_cell.angle_alpha   90.00
_cell.angle_beta   90.00
_cell.angle_gamma   90.00
#
_symmetry.space_group_name_H-M   'P 1'
#
loop_
_entity.id
_entity.type
_entity.pdbx_description
1 polymer ?
#
loop_
_entity_poly.entity_id
_entity_poly.type
_entity_poly.pdbx_seq_one_letter_code
_entity_poly.pdbx_strand_id
1 'polypeptide(L)'
;MNIMDNTTPEGQILNGAWNTVISKPGGPQRVYWGLESVDPLKVWCFFDFDSVEQHRQFAEEYGADAVKDIPKICTYGEFSKHIKMVPSSDVLGSPLTEVILAYFPQDISDQKKETLSSEVQEILKQAFPDDARVAHAWGVENDFPARSEDGLPRSVLMSFVGLSHSETWGDHQETNALRLAASIWRGFERTQLNLHLYHGMTENVTTPTDVLDQEHNAPRKPPSLGQVDFDRGRPACFSNLSSELGFIFTAVGSIAISETWPASVINLTTAVLILPFARLSDIHGGRFIFLSGHAWLVVWSIIAGLRPSAFLPSNVAIMSRIYRPGPRNTLVFSIFGASSYVGFYSGIFFGSLCALVLGWKWYFFISAFFYTGIFITSLWTIPKSVGDPRPDLQMDWLGAVIVVPGLALVVYALTDGRNAPHGYIALVSGIICLALFVYIEGWRASQPLITAELFRTTYMSRLVVALLVSYGSFSLVLFYASFYGMSNSFLSWAFVFPTMILAMVGVDITFNIHNFIITTSQPNHLQAVSGAQIASLLCLDMAFWLGVVEMATSAQKGVKSTESPDVTQCQVGFWTGTGLALIIITVNLQLAKAVLTTDDKA
;
A
#
# COMPACT_ATOMS: atom_id res chain seq x y z
N MET A 1 -2.17 3.85 22.41
CA MET A 1 -2.01 4.78 23.55
C MET A 1 -2.92 5.95 23.30
N ASN A 2 -3.77 6.34 24.25
CA ASN A 2 -4.60 7.53 24.12
C ASN A 2 -4.07 8.61 25.06
N ILE A 3 -3.09 9.39 24.60
CA ILE A 3 -2.46 10.43 25.40
C ILE A 3 -3.41 11.61 25.69
N MET A 4 -4.53 11.69 24.98
CA MET A 4 -5.57 12.73 25.17
C MET A 4 -6.52 12.38 26.31
N ASP A 5 -6.53 11.13 26.77
CA ASP A 5 -7.39 10.68 27.87
C ASP A 5 -6.60 10.67 29.19
N ASN A 6 -6.90 11.63 30.04
CA ASN A 6 -6.28 11.82 31.36
C ASN A 6 -6.51 10.65 32.33
N THR A 7 -7.41 9.72 32.03
CA THR A 7 -7.64 8.51 32.84
C THR A 7 -6.66 7.38 32.53
N THR A 8 -5.96 7.48 31.40
CA THR A 8 -4.96 6.48 30.99
C THR A 8 -3.59 6.75 31.61
N PRO A 9 -2.76 5.72 31.83
CA PRO A 9 -1.38 5.90 32.31
C PRO A 9 -0.56 6.86 31.44
N GLU A 10 -0.80 6.85 30.12
CA GLU A 10 -0.08 7.70 29.17
C GLU A 10 -0.55 9.16 29.20
N GLY A 11 -1.86 9.39 29.31
CA GLY A 11 -2.40 10.74 29.51
C GLY A 11 -1.93 11.34 30.84
N GLN A 12 -1.79 10.53 31.89
CA GLN A 12 -1.22 10.97 33.17
C GLN A 12 0.25 11.38 33.06
N ILE A 13 1.04 10.70 32.23
CA ILE A 13 2.44 11.08 31.96
C ILE A 13 2.50 12.45 31.28
N LEU A 14 1.70 12.64 30.22
CA LEU A 14 1.69 13.89 29.46
C LEU A 14 1.18 15.06 30.31
N ASN A 15 0.08 14.87 31.03
CA ASN A 15 -0.48 15.87 31.92
C ASN A 15 0.46 16.18 33.11
N GLY A 16 1.14 15.16 33.65
CA GLY A 16 2.17 15.33 34.66
C GLY A 16 3.34 16.20 34.17
N ALA A 17 3.78 16.00 32.92
CA ALA A 17 4.81 16.83 32.30
C ALA A 17 4.34 18.29 32.15
N TRP A 18 3.14 18.55 31.62
CA TRP A 18 2.61 19.90 31.46
C TRP A 18 2.39 20.63 32.78
N ASN A 19 1.85 19.94 33.79
CA ASN A 19 1.76 20.50 35.14
C ASN A 19 3.13 20.87 35.71
N THR A 20 4.17 20.08 35.42
CA THR A 20 5.54 20.39 35.85
C THR A 20 6.08 21.60 35.09
N VAL A 21 5.83 21.70 33.78
CA VAL A 21 6.24 22.85 32.97
C VAL A 21 5.57 24.15 33.44
N ILE A 22 4.27 24.08 33.75
CA ILE A 22 3.43 25.23 34.11
C ILE A 22 3.65 25.69 35.56
N SER A 23 3.92 24.77 36.49
CA SER A 23 3.99 25.10 37.93
C SER A 23 5.34 25.65 38.40
N LYS A 24 6.40 25.49 37.62
CA LYS A 24 7.76 25.86 38.02
C LYS A 24 8.05 27.34 37.71
N PRO A 25 8.81 28.03 38.57
CA PRO A 25 9.15 29.43 38.36
C PRO A 25 9.99 29.60 37.09
N GLY A 26 9.68 30.62 36.29
CA GLY A 26 10.34 30.85 35.00
C GLY A 26 9.81 29.97 33.85
N GLY A 27 8.73 29.21 34.07
CA GLY A 27 8.03 28.48 33.02
C GLY A 27 7.33 29.37 31.99
N PRO A 28 6.80 28.77 30.90
CA PRO A 28 6.16 29.50 29.81
C PRO A 28 4.86 30.17 30.27
N GLN A 29 4.50 31.29 29.65
CA GLN A 29 3.25 32.01 29.90
C GLN A 29 2.03 31.22 29.40
N ARG A 30 2.19 30.57 28.25
CA ARG A 30 1.14 29.81 27.57
C ARG A 30 1.74 28.55 26.98
N VAL A 31 1.00 27.45 27.10
CA VAL A 31 1.34 26.17 26.49
C VAL A 31 0.24 25.80 25.52
N TYR A 32 0.62 25.56 24.27
CA TYR A 32 -0.26 25.04 23.24
C TYR A 32 0.23 23.66 22.85
N TRP A 33 -0.63 22.67 22.87
CA TRP A 33 -0.25 21.33 22.47
C TRP A 33 -1.40 20.61 21.79
N GLY A 34 -1.07 19.61 20.98
CA GLY A 34 -2.05 18.99 20.10
C GLY A 34 -1.55 17.78 19.36
N LEU A 35 -2.50 16.95 18.92
CA LEU A 35 -2.21 15.88 17.97
C LEU A 35 -2.30 16.41 16.54
N GLU A 36 -1.38 15.94 15.70
CA GLU A 36 -1.47 16.16 14.26
C GLU A 36 -2.68 15.39 13.69
N SER A 37 -3.55 16.07 12.97
CA SER A 37 -4.75 15.49 12.37
C SER A 37 -4.41 14.52 11.24
N VAL A 38 -3.29 14.74 10.54
CA VAL A 38 -2.85 13.90 9.42
C VAL A 38 -2.11 12.65 9.91
N ASP A 39 -1.34 12.79 10.99
CA ASP A 39 -0.58 11.71 11.62
C ASP A 39 -0.77 11.75 13.14
N PRO A 40 -1.83 11.09 13.67
CA PRO A 40 -2.18 11.13 15.09
C PRO A 40 -1.12 10.54 16.04
N LEU A 41 -0.03 9.98 15.50
CA LEU A 41 1.12 9.51 16.29
C LEU A 41 2.11 10.63 16.62
N LYS A 42 1.91 11.84 16.07
CA LYS A 42 2.73 13.01 16.36
C LYS A 42 2.01 13.99 17.28
N VAL A 43 2.74 14.42 18.30
CA VAL A 43 2.34 15.51 19.19
C VAL A 43 3.14 16.76 18.83
N TRP A 44 2.44 17.88 18.72
CA TRP A 44 3.02 19.21 18.54
C TRP A 44 2.85 19.99 19.83
N CYS A 45 3.91 20.66 20.26
CA CYS A 45 3.91 21.49 21.46
C CYS A 45 4.59 22.83 21.17
N PHE A 46 3.94 23.92 21.55
CA PHE A 46 4.45 25.28 21.47
C PHE A 46 4.40 25.90 22.87
N PHE A 47 5.55 26.40 23.32
CA PHE A 47 5.72 27.03 24.63
C PHE A 47 6.06 28.50 24.43
N ASP A 48 5.26 29.38 25.03
CA ASP A 48 5.41 30.82 24.89
C ASP A 48 6.29 31.39 26.02
N PHE A 49 7.49 31.86 25.66
CA PHE A 49 8.47 32.47 26.57
C PHE A 49 8.76 33.91 26.15
N ASP A 50 9.07 34.78 27.11
CA ASP A 50 9.42 36.18 26.87
C ASP A 50 10.75 36.32 26.10
N SER A 51 11.68 35.40 26.31
CA SER A 51 12.95 35.37 25.57
C SER A 51 13.55 33.97 25.48
N VAL A 52 14.48 33.81 24.53
CA VAL A 52 15.27 32.56 24.35
C VAL A 52 16.10 32.27 25.60
N GLU A 53 16.63 33.31 26.25
CA GLU A 53 17.40 33.19 27.50
C GLU A 53 16.55 32.68 28.66
N GLN A 54 15.30 33.14 28.78
CA GLN A 54 14.37 32.65 29.80
C GLN A 54 14.09 31.15 29.60
N HIS A 55 13.77 30.73 28.37
CA HIS A 55 13.56 29.32 28.08
C HIS A 55 14.82 28.49 28.37
N ARG A 56 16.01 29.00 28.03
CA ARG A 56 17.27 28.29 28.29
C ARG A 56 17.53 28.08 29.79
N GLN A 57 17.32 29.12 30.60
CA GLN A 57 17.44 29.02 32.07
C GLN A 57 16.44 28.01 32.63
N PHE A 58 15.19 28.06 32.18
CA PHE A 58 14.15 27.10 32.56
C PHE A 58 14.52 25.66 32.18
N ALA A 59 15.02 25.44 30.97
CA ALA A 59 15.42 24.13 30.49
C ALA A 59 16.62 23.56 31.28
N GLU A 60 17.58 24.39 31.64
CA GLU A 60 18.76 24.01 32.45
C GLU A 60 18.37 23.63 33.88
N GLU A 61 17.41 24.34 34.49
CA GLU A 61 17.05 24.16 35.90
C GLU A 61 15.94 23.12 36.12
N TYR A 62 14.93 23.09 35.24
CA TYR A 62 13.71 22.28 35.41
C TYR A 62 13.41 21.34 34.24
N GLY A 63 14.06 21.51 33.08
CA GLY A 63 13.76 20.75 31.87
C GLY A 63 13.89 19.23 32.05
N ALA A 64 14.95 18.77 32.73
CA ALA A 64 15.19 17.35 32.98
C ALA A 64 14.10 16.68 33.85
N ASP A 65 13.49 17.44 34.77
CA ASP A 65 12.39 16.98 35.61
C ASP A 65 11.08 16.96 34.82
N ALA A 66 10.85 18.01 34.01
CA ALA A 66 9.64 18.17 33.19
C ALA A 66 9.46 17.10 32.12
N VAL A 67 10.55 16.63 31.47
CA VAL A 67 10.46 15.67 30.36
C VAL A 67 10.90 14.25 30.73
N LYS A 68 11.19 13.97 32.02
CA LYS A 68 11.75 12.69 32.49
C LYS A 68 10.99 11.45 32.01
N ASP A 69 9.66 11.54 32.00
CA ASP A 69 8.76 10.43 31.66
C ASP A 69 8.21 10.51 30.22
N ILE A 70 8.45 11.61 29.49
CA ILE A 70 8.02 11.78 28.08
C ILE A 70 8.60 10.70 27.14
N PRO A 71 9.87 10.25 27.28
CA PRO A 71 10.40 9.15 26.47
C PRO A 71 9.67 7.81 26.62
N LYS A 72 8.82 7.65 27.65
CA LYS A 72 7.98 6.45 27.82
C LYS A 72 6.77 6.44 26.88
N ILE A 73 6.35 7.61 26.41
CA ILE A 73 5.20 7.79 25.50
C ILE A 73 5.60 8.27 24.10
N CYS A 74 6.77 8.92 23.95
CA CYS A 74 7.32 9.41 22.69
C CYS A 74 8.59 8.63 22.31
N THR A 75 8.58 7.94 21.15
CA THR A 75 9.65 7.00 20.74
C THR A 75 10.72 7.63 19.84
N TYR A 76 10.45 8.80 19.26
CA TYR A 76 11.38 9.53 18.39
C TYR A 76 11.87 10.81 19.07
N GLY A 77 13.10 11.23 18.77
CA GLY A 77 13.73 12.40 19.40
C GLY A 77 12.96 13.70 19.19
N GLU A 78 12.87 14.49 20.25
CA GLU A 78 12.29 15.82 20.25
C GLU A 78 13.13 16.79 19.42
N PHE A 79 12.45 17.68 18.71
CA PHE A 79 13.08 18.79 18.02
C PHE A 79 12.61 20.11 18.64
N SER A 80 13.35 20.57 19.65
CA SER A 80 13.10 21.85 20.32
C SER A 80 13.90 22.95 19.64
N LYS A 81 13.20 23.89 18.99
CA LYS A 81 13.79 25.09 18.38
C LYS A 81 12.98 26.32 18.67
N HIS A 82 13.63 27.47 18.56
CA HIS A 82 13.00 28.75 18.77
C HIS A 82 12.52 29.31 17.45
N ILE A 83 11.30 29.85 17.47
CA ILE A 83 10.72 30.58 16.36
C ILE A 83 10.27 31.94 16.87
N LYS A 84 10.36 32.96 16.01
CA LYS A 84 9.88 34.31 16.34
C LYS A 84 8.60 34.58 15.57
N MET A 85 7.46 34.50 16.26
CA MET A 85 6.14 34.64 15.64
C MET A 85 5.72 36.10 15.45
N VAL A 86 5.14 36.40 14.29
CA VAL A 86 4.70 37.72 13.85
C VAL A 86 3.36 37.60 13.10
N PRO A 87 2.29 38.32 13.51
CA PRO A 87 2.16 39.02 14.79
C PRO A 87 2.13 38.03 15.97
N SER A 88 2.41 38.51 17.19
CA SER A 88 2.37 37.71 18.43
C SER A 88 0.96 37.32 18.89
N SER A 89 0.00 37.25 17.97
CA SER A 89 -1.42 36.97 18.24
C SER A 89 -1.65 35.51 18.62
N ASP A 90 -2.73 35.25 19.36
CA ASP A 90 -3.19 33.91 19.77
C ASP A 90 -3.82 33.13 18.61
N VAL A 91 -3.02 32.82 17.58
CA VAL A 91 -3.42 31.96 16.46
C VAL A 91 -3.56 30.51 16.94
N LEU A 92 -2.66 30.08 17.81
CA LEU A 92 -2.57 28.72 18.33
C LEU A 92 -3.72 28.35 19.29
N GLY A 93 -4.42 29.34 19.85
CA GLY A 93 -5.65 29.13 20.64
C GLY A 93 -6.90 28.84 19.81
N SER A 94 -6.77 28.72 18.48
CA SER A 94 -7.87 28.32 17.60
C SER A 94 -8.13 26.81 17.73
N PRO A 95 -9.40 26.35 17.71
CA PRO A 95 -9.74 24.92 17.82
C PRO A 95 -9.00 24.01 16.81
N LEU A 96 -8.72 24.55 15.63
CA LEU A 96 -7.90 23.93 14.61
C LEU A 96 -6.86 24.94 14.13
N THR A 97 -5.60 24.52 14.10
CA THR A 97 -4.51 25.34 13.57
C THR A 97 -3.75 24.58 12.48
N GLU A 98 -3.65 25.19 11.31
CA GLU A 98 -2.84 24.70 10.21
C GLU A 98 -1.43 25.27 10.31
N VAL A 99 -0.42 24.41 10.16
CA VAL A 99 1.00 24.74 10.22
C VAL A 99 1.64 24.38 8.90
N ILE A 100 2.23 25.38 8.27
CA ILE A 100 2.87 25.25 6.97
C ILE A 100 4.36 25.49 7.16
N LEU A 101 5.18 24.50 6.82
CA LEU A 101 6.63 24.56 6.91
C LEU A 101 7.25 24.76 5.53
N ALA A 102 8.06 25.80 5.38
CA ALA A 102 8.87 26.04 4.20
C ALA A 102 10.35 26.09 4.56
N TYR A 103 11.16 25.23 3.94
CA TYR A 103 12.60 25.13 4.20
C TYR A 103 13.43 25.89 3.17
N PHE A 104 14.35 26.73 3.64
CA PHE A 104 15.23 27.59 2.84
C PHE A 104 16.71 27.31 3.12
N PRO A 105 17.63 27.65 2.19
CA PRO A 105 19.07 27.64 2.45
C PRO A 105 19.45 28.41 3.72
N GLN A 106 20.47 27.94 4.44
CA GLN A 106 20.92 28.52 5.71
C GLN A 106 21.39 29.98 5.58
N ASP A 107 21.88 30.36 4.39
CA ASP A 107 22.47 31.66 4.05
C ASP A 107 21.46 32.69 3.51
N ILE A 108 20.16 32.46 3.69
CA ILE A 108 19.13 33.39 3.25
C ILE A 108 19.26 34.75 3.96
N SER A 109 19.28 35.84 3.17
CA SER A 109 19.42 37.20 3.69
C SER A 109 18.16 37.69 4.41
N ASP A 110 18.35 38.55 5.42
CA ASP A 110 17.22 39.09 6.22
C ASP A 110 16.24 39.90 5.36
N GLN A 111 16.74 40.66 4.37
CA GLN A 111 15.90 41.37 3.42
C GLN A 111 14.98 40.41 2.64
N LYS A 112 15.49 39.24 2.26
CA LYS A 112 14.69 38.22 1.57
C LYS A 112 13.70 37.54 2.52
N LYS A 113 14.07 37.35 3.79
CA LYS A 113 13.13 36.86 4.82
C LYS A 113 11.96 37.82 5.00
N GLU A 114 12.21 39.14 5.06
CA GLU A 114 11.14 40.15 5.18
C GLU A 114 10.20 40.18 3.96
N THR A 115 10.76 40.13 2.74
CA THR A 115 9.96 40.06 1.51
C THR A 115 9.07 38.82 1.50
N LEU A 116 9.65 37.64 1.76
CA LEU A 116 8.90 36.38 1.78
C LEU A 116 7.82 36.37 2.87
N SER A 117 8.11 36.93 4.04
CA SER A 117 7.14 37.01 5.14
C SER A 117 5.92 37.85 4.76
N SER A 118 6.16 38.98 4.08
CA SER A 118 5.09 39.87 3.62
C SER A 118 4.23 39.22 2.54
N GLU A 119 4.87 38.58 1.55
CA GLU A 119 4.18 37.87 0.46
C GLU A 119 3.34 36.69 0.98
N VAL A 120 3.91 35.86 1.86
CA VAL A 120 3.20 34.73 2.47
C VAL A 120 2.00 35.21 3.28
N GLN A 121 2.16 36.30 4.04
CA GLN A 121 1.06 36.85 4.82
C GLN A 121 -0.09 37.37 3.95
N GLU A 122 0.19 38.00 2.80
CA GLU A 122 -0.85 38.41 1.85
C GLU A 122 -1.56 37.20 1.22
N ILE A 123 -0.79 36.18 0.83
CA ILE A 123 -1.33 34.95 0.23
C ILE A 123 -2.28 34.24 1.20
N LEU A 124 -1.87 34.08 2.46
CA LEU A 124 -2.70 33.41 3.46
C LEU A 124 -3.99 34.18 3.75
N LYS A 125 -3.94 35.52 3.77
CA LYS A 125 -5.16 36.34 3.89
C LYS A 125 -6.10 36.21 2.69
N GLN A 126 -5.58 36.00 1.49
CA GLN A 126 -6.41 35.79 0.29
C GLN A 126 -6.95 34.37 0.20
N ALA A 127 -6.20 33.40 0.73
CA ALA A 127 -6.51 31.98 0.58
C ALA A 127 -7.51 31.47 1.63
N PHE A 128 -7.59 32.13 2.79
CA PHE A 128 -8.41 31.72 3.91
C PHE A 128 -9.52 32.74 4.20
N PRO A 129 -10.60 32.34 4.90
CA PRO A 129 -11.69 33.24 5.31
C PRO A 129 -11.21 34.49 6.05
N ASP A 130 -11.98 35.58 5.96
CA ASP A 130 -11.68 36.85 6.63
C ASP A 130 -11.60 36.75 8.17
N ASP A 131 -12.23 35.72 8.76
CA ASP A 131 -12.20 35.45 10.20
C ASP A 131 -11.03 34.55 10.63
N ALA A 132 -10.23 34.03 9.68
CA ALA A 132 -9.05 33.24 9.98
C ALA A 132 -7.92 34.09 10.56
N ARG A 133 -7.29 33.59 11.63
CA ARG A 133 -6.13 34.24 12.26
C ARG A 133 -4.87 33.74 11.57
N VAL A 134 -4.01 34.65 11.13
CA VAL A 134 -2.78 34.28 10.41
C VAL A 134 -1.56 34.85 11.11
N ALA A 135 -0.55 34.00 11.32
CA ALA A 135 0.78 34.40 11.77
C ALA A 135 1.86 33.67 10.98
N HIS A 136 3.07 34.20 10.98
CA HIS A 136 4.25 33.52 10.45
C HIS A 136 5.40 33.64 11.45
N ALA A 137 6.36 32.73 11.37
CA ALA A 137 7.52 32.72 12.24
C ALA A 137 8.74 32.19 11.51
N TRP A 138 9.86 32.91 11.66
CA TRP A 138 11.16 32.38 11.25
C TRP A 138 11.83 31.66 12.41
N GLY A 139 12.55 30.58 12.09
CA GLY A 139 13.50 29.97 13.01
C GLY A 139 14.53 30.99 13.48
N VAL A 140 14.77 31.05 14.79
CA VAL A 140 15.86 31.84 15.38
C VAL A 140 17.19 31.16 15.08
N GLU A 141 17.23 29.83 15.21
CA GLU A 141 18.33 29.03 14.69
C GLU A 141 18.16 28.73 13.20
N ASN A 142 19.28 28.46 12.50
CA ASN A 142 19.27 28.07 11.08
C ASN A 142 19.78 26.63 10.88
N ASP A 143 19.59 25.77 11.87
CA ASP A 143 20.00 24.36 11.87
C ASP A 143 18.81 23.39 11.89
N PHE A 144 17.72 23.76 11.22
CA PHE A 144 16.54 22.91 11.11
C PHE A 144 16.81 21.70 10.19
N PRO A 145 16.45 20.47 10.60
CA PRO A 145 16.62 19.27 9.81
C PRO A 145 15.56 19.25 8.72
N ALA A 146 15.95 19.65 7.51
CA ALA A 146 15.09 19.43 6.34
C ALA A 146 15.19 17.97 5.89
N ARG A 147 14.08 17.37 5.46
CA ARG A 147 14.01 15.99 4.91
C ARG A 147 14.65 15.86 3.51
N SER A 148 15.66 16.67 3.20
CA SER A 148 16.40 16.66 1.94
C SER A 148 17.47 15.58 1.93
N GLU A 149 17.77 15.04 0.74
CA GLU A 149 18.77 13.98 0.48
C GLU A 149 20.19 14.26 1.03
N ASP A 150 20.52 15.53 1.34
CA ASP A 150 21.87 15.93 1.76
C ASP A 150 22.05 16.10 3.29
N GLY A 151 20.97 16.03 4.09
CA GLY A 151 21.04 16.18 5.56
C GLY A 151 21.58 17.53 6.07
N LEU A 152 21.73 18.53 5.19
CA LEU A 152 22.29 19.83 5.53
C LEU A 152 21.31 20.71 6.34
N PRO A 153 21.79 21.47 7.34
CA PRO A 153 20.97 22.40 8.13
C PRO A 153 20.30 23.47 7.25
N ARG A 154 19.05 23.83 7.57
CA ARG A 154 18.25 24.82 6.83
C ARG A 154 17.65 25.88 7.76
N SER A 155 17.29 27.02 7.16
CA SER A 155 16.39 27.99 7.80
C SER A 155 14.93 27.62 7.50
N VAL A 156 14.01 27.84 8.44
CA VAL A 156 12.59 27.49 8.28
C VAL A 156 11.71 28.73 8.43
N LEU A 157 10.70 28.82 7.56
CA LEU A 157 9.55 29.70 7.71
C LEU A 157 8.34 28.84 8.06
N MET A 158 7.79 29.05 9.25
CA MET A 158 6.55 28.43 9.72
C MET A 158 5.41 29.42 9.54
N SER A 159 4.32 29.02 8.90
CA SER A 159 3.10 29.81 8.82
C SER A 159 1.97 29.13 9.57
N PHE A 160 1.17 29.90 10.27
CA PHE A 160 0.10 29.45 11.15
C PHE A 160 -1.21 30.06 10.69
N VAL A 161 -2.23 29.22 10.51
CA VAL A 161 -3.59 29.65 10.20
C VAL A 161 -4.54 29.02 11.21
N GLY A 162 -5.13 29.86 12.06
CA GLY A 162 -6.09 29.47 13.09
C GLY A 162 -7.51 29.64 12.58
N LEU A 163 -8.27 28.54 12.58
CA LEU A 163 -9.65 28.50 12.08
C LEU A 163 -10.65 28.50 13.24
N SER A 164 -11.72 29.29 13.11
CA SER A 164 -12.77 29.47 14.12
C SER A 164 -13.66 28.24 14.32
N HIS A 165 -13.82 27.41 13.28
CA HIS A 165 -14.63 26.20 13.28
C HIS A 165 -13.91 25.03 12.57
N SER A 166 -14.16 23.80 13.00
CA SER A 166 -13.57 22.60 12.38
C SER A 166 -14.25 22.21 11.06
N GLU A 167 -15.53 22.58 10.89
CA GLU A 167 -16.33 22.27 9.70
C GLU A 167 -15.91 23.10 8.47
N THR A 168 -15.37 24.30 8.67
CA THR A 168 -14.85 25.15 7.59
C THR A 168 -13.66 24.54 6.86
N TRP A 169 -12.92 23.62 7.49
CA TRP A 169 -11.75 22.98 6.86
C TRP A 169 -12.12 22.00 5.73
N GLY A 170 -13.18 21.19 5.92
CA GLY A 170 -13.61 20.19 4.93
C GLY A 170 -14.02 20.82 3.59
N ASP A 171 -14.74 21.95 3.66
CA ASP A 171 -15.15 22.73 2.50
C ASP A 171 -13.97 23.46 1.83
N HIS A 172 -12.92 23.79 2.60
CA HIS A 172 -11.77 24.53 2.09
C HIS A 172 -10.69 23.67 1.41
N GLN A 173 -10.63 22.38 1.73
CA GLN A 173 -9.73 21.43 1.06
C GLN A 173 -9.99 21.32 -0.45
N GLU A 174 -11.23 21.57 -0.89
CA GLU A 174 -11.64 21.55 -2.29
C GLU A 174 -11.52 22.92 -2.99
N THR A 175 -11.30 24.01 -2.26
CA THR A 175 -11.17 25.34 -2.88
C THR A 175 -9.85 25.53 -3.64
N ASN A 176 -9.94 26.21 -4.79
CA ASN A 176 -8.80 26.60 -5.64
C ASN A 176 -7.71 27.42 -4.91
N ALA A 177 -7.99 27.97 -3.73
CA ALA A 177 -7.11 28.84 -2.95
C ALA A 177 -5.83 28.16 -2.46
N LEU A 178 -5.92 26.97 -1.85
CA LEU A 178 -4.76 26.20 -1.38
C LEU A 178 -3.90 25.70 -2.55
N ARG A 179 -4.54 25.34 -3.67
CA ARG A 179 -3.84 24.98 -4.93
C ARG A 179 -3.14 26.18 -5.56
N LEU A 180 -3.74 27.37 -5.51
CA LEU A 180 -3.16 28.63 -5.99
C LEU A 180 -1.95 29.02 -5.13
N ALA A 181 -2.08 29.00 -3.80
CA ALA A 181 -0.98 29.25 -2.85
C ALA A 181 0.17 28.26 -3.07
N ALA A 182 -0.13 26.96 -3.20
CA ALA A 182 0.88 25.94 -3.50
C ALA A 182 1.55 26.13 -4.87
N SER A 183 0.84 26.62 -5.90
CA SER A 183 1.40 26.88 -7.23
C SER A 183 2.35 28.09 -7.25
N ILE A 184 2.03 29.14 -6.49
CA ILE A 184 2.85 30.34 -6.33
C ILE A 184 4.07 30.02 -5.45
N TRP A 185 3.89 29.20 -4.41
CA TRP A 185 4.99 28.76 -3.55
C TRP A 185 5.98 27.81 -4.24
N ARG A 186 5.51 27.01 -5.22
CA ARG A 186 6.38 26.26 -6.13
C ARG A 186 7.18 27.16 -7.08
N GLY A 187 6.76 28.41 -7.28
CA GLY A 187 7.51 29.43 -8.02
C GLY A 187 8.76 29.93 -7.30
N PHE A 188 8.88 29.69 -5.99
CA PHE A 188 10.14 29.86 -5.27
C PHE A 188 11.04 28.63 -5.55
N GLU A 189 12.01 28.80 -6.44
CA GLU A 189 12.66 27.76 -7.25
C GLU A 189 13.27 26.53 -6.52
N ARG A 190 13.29 26.43 -5.18
CA ARG A 190 13.87 25.27 -4.44
C ARG A 190 13.24 24.96 -3.07
N THR A 191 12.05 25.48 -2.77
CA THR A 191 11.46 25.35 -1.42
C THR A 191 10.75 24.01 -1.27
N GLN A 192 11.15 23.19 -0.29
CA GLN A 192 10.36 22.02 0.13
C GLN A 192 9.26 22.52 1.07
N LEU A 193 8.00 22.31 0.68
CA LEU A 193 6.82 22.67 1.46
C LEU A 193 6.25 21.42 2.14
N ASN A 194 6.13 21.45 3.47
CA ASN A 194 5.43 20.41 4.23
C ASN A 194 4.23 21.04 4.93
N LEU A 195 3.06 20.44 4.72
CA LEU A 195 1.82 20.87 5.33
C LEU A 195 1.48 19.95 6.51
N HIS A 196 1.19 20.54 7.67
CA HIS A 196 0.77 19.85 8.88
C HIS A 196 -0.51 20.49 9.41
N LEU A 197 -1.49 19.66 9.77
CA LEU A 197 -2.71 20.10 10.44
C LEU A 197 -2.67 19.59 11.85
N TYR A 198 -2.87 20.44 12.86
CA TYR A 198 -2.90 19.99 14.24
C TYR A 198 -4.03 20.65 15.03
N HIS A 199 -4.55 19.91 16.01
CA HIS A 199 -5.61 20.39 16.88
C HIS A 199 -5.02 21.01 18.12
N GLY A 200 -5.15 22.32 18.29
CA GLY A 200 -4.59 23.04 19.44
C GLY A 200 -5.46 22.91 20.69
N MET A 201 -4.83 22.60 21.82
CA MET A 201 -5.36 22.83 23.17
C MET A 201 -4.48 23.86 23.86
N THR A 202 -5.10 24.80 24.57
CA THR A 202 -4.41 25.88 25.26
C THR A 202 -4.53 25.70 26.77
N GLU A 203 -3.40 25.77 27.45
CA GLU A 203 -3.33 25.89 28.91
C GLU A 203 -2.67 27.23 29.24
N ASN A 204 -3.41 28.11 29.93
CA ASN A 204 -2.94 29.45 30.32
C ASN A 204 -2.35 29.41 31.74
N VAL A 205 -1.15 29.95 31.89
CA VAL A 205 -0.52 30.16 33.20
C VAL A 205 -0.79 31.60 33.62
N THR A 206 -1.61 31.80 34.65
CA THR A 206 -1.71 33.11 35.31
C THR A 206 -0.70 33.17 36.44
N THR A 207 0.43 33.85 36.22
CA THR A 207 1.26 34.32 37.33
C THR A 207 0.48 35.39 38.12
N PRO A 208 0.63 35.45 39.46
CA PRO A 208 -0.19 36.32 40.29
C PRO A 208 0.23 37.78 40.13
N THR A 209 -0.43 38.50 39.23
CA THR A 209 -0.61 39.95 39.27
C THR A 209 -2.01 40.29 38.75
N ASP A 210 -2.94 40.40 39.70
CA ASP A 210 -4.20 41.16 39.70
C ASP A 210 -5.16 41.17 38.47
N VAL A 211 -6.32 40.52 38.68
CA VAL A 211 -7.70 41.05 38.51
C VAL A 211 -8.41 40.96 37.12
N LEU A 212 -9.51 40.15 37.13
CA LEU A 212 -10.75 40.13 36.30
C LEU A 212 -10.64 39.56 34.86
N ASP A 213 -11.51 38.68 34.34
CA ASP A 213 -12.92 38.40 34.64
C ASP A 213 -13.33 36.93 34.34
N GLN A 214 -14.44 36.55 34.97
CA GLN A 214 -15.16 35.28 34.86
C GLN A 214 -15.92 35.09 33.54
N GLU A 215 -15.90 33.88 32.99
CA GLU A 215 -17.05 33.21 32.30
C GLU A 215 -16.72 31.70 32.26
N HIS A 216 -16.98 30.93 33.32
CA HIS A 216 -18.22 30.24 33.69
C HIS A 216 -18.81 29.27 32.62
N ASN A 217 -18.48 27.99 32.80
CA ASN A 217 -19.36 26.81 32.70
C ASN A 217 -20.51 26.82 31.68
N ALA A 218 -20.40 25.95 30.67
CA ALA A 218 -21.56 25.31 30.04
C ALA A 218 -21.26 23.83 29.69
N PRO A 219 -22.15 22.87 30.02
CA PRO A 219 -21.96 21.48 29.67
C PRO A 219 -22.37 21.26 28.20
N ARG A 220 -21.42 20.88 27.33
CA ARG A 220 -21.74 20.53 25.94
C ARG A 220 -21.95 19.01 25.81
N LYS A 221 -23.21 18.63 25.56
CA LYS A 221 -23.59 17.30 25.03
C LYS A 221 -22.89 17.04 23.69
N PRO A 222 -22.60 15.77 23.34
CA PRO A 222 -22.16 15.43 21.99
C PRO A 222 -23.30 15.68 20.98
N PRO A 223 -23.07 16.38 19.86
CA PRO A 223 -24.07 16.47 18.81
C PRO A 223 -24.19 15.14 18.07
N SER A 224 -25.44 14.69 17.93
CA SER A 224 -25.86 13.63 17.02
C SER A 224 -25.69 14.11 15.57
N LEU A 225 -24.79 13.50 14.80
CA LEU A 225 -24.73 13.75 13.36
C LEU A 225 -25.85 12.99 12.66
N GLY A 226 -26.79 13.76 12.11
CA GLY A 226 -27.81 13.29 11.19
C GLY A 226 -27.21 12.89 9.85
N GLN A 227 -27.82 11.86 9.26
CA GLN A 227 -27.62 11.48 7.86
C GLN A 227 -27.91 12.68 6.96
N VAL A 228 -26.95 13.04 6.11
CA VAL A 228 -27.19 13.89 4.95
C VAL A 228 -26.77 13.10 3.71
N ASP A 229 -27.77 12.63 2.98
CA ASP A 229 -27.66 12.16 1.60
C ASP A 229 -27.23 13.32 0.70
N PHE A 230 -26.16 13.14 -0.07
CA PHE A 230 -25.98 13.87 -1.33
C PHE A 230 -25.59 12.89 -2.43
N ASP A 231 -26.62 12.49 -3.16
CA ASP A 231 -26.49 11.84 -4.45
C ASP A 231 -26.80 12.85 -5.56
N ARG A 232 -26.07 12.71 -6.67
CA ARG A 232 -26.18 13.33 -8.02
C ARG A 232 -25.39 14.60 -8.34
N GLY A 233 -24.37 14.42 -9.19
CA GLY A 233 -23.65 15.52 -9.85
C GLY A 233 -22.78 15.26 -11.10
N ARG A 234 -22.43 14.00 -11.45
CA ARG A 234 -21.78 13.57 -12.73
C ARG A 234 -20.27 13.93 -12.91
N PRO A 235 -19.53 13.29 -13.86
CA PRO A 235 -18.51 12.27 -13.56
C PRO A 235 -17.08 12.72 -13.88
N ALA A 236 -16.11 12.32 -13.04
CA ALA A 236 -14.69 12.43 -13.36
C ALA A 236 -13.96 11.13 -13.00
N CYS A 237 -14.15 10.10 -13.84
CA CYS A 237 -13.01 9.27 -14.20
C CYS A 237 -11.86 10.22 -14.61
N PHE A 238 -10.62 9.88 -14.28
CA PHE A 238 -9.38 10.62 -14.58
C PHE A 238 -8.92 11.65 -13.54
N SER A 239 -8.32 11.18 -12.44
CA SER A 239 -7.30 11.97 -11.71
C SER A 239 -6.25 11.16 -10.93
N ASN A 240 -6.47 9.88 -10.61
CA ASN A 240 -5.48 9.08 -9.86
C ASN A 240 -4.58 8.19 -10.74
N LEU A 241 -4.00 8.76 -11.80
CA LEU A 241 -3.03 8.07 -12.65
C LEU A 241 -1.58 8.32 -12.18
N SER A 242 -1.32 8.07 -10.89
CA SER A 242 0.02 8.09 -10.28
C SER A 242 0.37 6.82 -9.49
N SER A 243 -0.47 5.78 -9.54
CA SER A 243 -0.31 4.53 -8.80
C SER A 243 -0.01 3.29 -9.67
N GLU A 244 0.25 3.47 -10.96
CA GLU A 244 0.43 2.36 -11.90
C GLU A 244 1.92 2.16 -12.27
N LEU A 245 2.70 1.70 -11.28
CA LEU A 245 4.12 1.39 -11.40
C LEU A 245 4.35 -0.12 -11.42
N GLY A 246 4.42 -0.67 -12.63
CA GLY A 246 4.30 -2.10 -12.92
C GLY A 246 5.50 -2.99 -12.61
N PHE A 247 5.17 -4.27 -12.46
CA PHE A 247 5.95 -5.50 -12.52
C PHE A 247 6.99 -5.84 -11.43
N ILE A 248 7.86 -4.92 -11.00
CA ILE A 248 8.80 -5.21 -9.88
C ILE A 248 8.26 -4.71 -8.54
N PHE A 249 7.31 -3.78 -8.62
CA PHE A 249 6.34 -3.50 -7.58
C PHE A 249 5.13 -4.46 -7.65
N THR A 250 5.05 -5.48 -8.50
CA THR A 250 3.84 -6.31 -8.55
C THR A 250 3.79 -7.37 -7.44
N ALA A 251 4.94 -7.84 -6.95
CA ALA A 251 4.98 -8.67 -5.76
C ALA A 251 5.31 -7.89 -4.47
N VAL A 252 5.99 -6.74 -4.55
CA VAL A 252 6.38 -5.92 -3.38
C VAL A 252 5.64 -4.58 -3.28
N GLY A 253 5.14 -4.05 -4.38
CA GLY A 253 4.33 -2.82 -4.43
C GLY A 253 2.84 -3.03 -4.34
N SER A 254 2.33 -4.20 -4.70
CA SER A 254 1.07 -4.69 -4.15
C SER A 254 1.06 -4.60 -2.63
N ILE A 255 2.25 -4.62 -1.99
CA ILE A 255 2.43 -4.56 -0.55
C ILE A 255 2.73 -3.14 -0.03
N ALA A 256 2.99 -2.16 -0.90
CA ALA A 256 3.26 -0.78 -0.52
C ALA A 256 2.10 0.18 -0.86
N ILE A 257 0.99 -0.33 -1.40
CA ILE A 257 -0.23 0.45 -1.66
C ILE A 257 -1.09 0.37 -0.40
N SER A 258 -1.48 1.53 0.15
CA SER A 258 -2.40 1.64 1.30
C SER A 258 -3.82 1.10 1.02
N GLU A 259 -4.12 0.80 -0.25
CA GLU A 259 -5.38 0.25 -0.74
C GLU A 259 -5.20 -1.14 -1.34
N THR A 260 -5.95 -2.11 -0.81
CA THR A 260 -5.88 -3.53 -1.16
C THR A 260 -6.44 -3.86 -2.55
N TRP A 261 -7.39 -3.05 -3.06
CA TRP A 261 -8.05 -3.30 -4.35
C TRP A 261 -7.12 -3.08 -5.55
N PRO A 262 -6.46 -1.92 -5.73
CA PRO A 262 -5.52 -1.73 -6.85
C PRO A 262 -4.41 -2.78 -6.89
N ALA A 263 -3.90 -3.16 -5.71
CA ALA A 263 -2.91 -4.23 -5.56
C ALA A 263 -3.43 -5.61 -6.05
N SER A 264 -4.72 -5.87 -5.89
CA SER A 264 -5.36 -7.14 -6.26
C SER A 264 -5.73 -7.23 -7.74
N VAL A 265 -6.02 -6.10 -8.40
CA VAL A 265 -6.48 -6.06 -9.81
C VAL A 265 -5.51 -6.71 -10.78
N ILE A 266 -4.20 -6.53 -10.59
CA ILE A 266 -3.18 -7.07 -11.51
C ILE A 266 -3.11 -8.60 -11.42
N ASN A 267 -3.07 -9.12 -10.20
CA ASN A 267 -3.06 -10.57 -9.96
C ASN A 267 -4.36 -11.21 -10.42
N LEU A 268 -5.49 -10.54 -10.16
CA LEU A 268 -6.80 -10.94 -10.66
C LEU A 268 -6.86 -10.99 -12.19
N THR A 269 -6.42 -9.92 -12.87
CA THR A 269 -6.43 -9.84 -14.34
C THR A 269 -5.56 -10.93 -14.95
N THR A 270 -4.40 -11.18 -14.36
CA THR A 270 -3.51 -12.26 -14.77
C THR A 270 -4.19 -13.61 -14.59
N ALA A 271 -4.78 -13.87 -13.41
CA ALA A 271 -5.44 -15.11 -13.10
C ALA A 271 -6.58 -15.46 -14.08
N VAL A 272 -7.45 -14.49 -14.37
CA VAL A 272 -8.65 -14.72 -15.19
C VAL A 272 -8.33 -14.88 -16.68
N LEU A 273 -7.23 -14.27 -17.16
CA LEU A 273 -6.84 -14.32 -18.58
C LEU A 273 -5.90 -15.48 -18.92
N ILE A 274 -5.20 -16.07 -17.93
CA ILE A 274 -4.27 -17.19 -18.16
C ILE A 274 -4.95 -18.36 -18.90
N LEU A 275 -6.16 -18.75 -18.51
CA LEU A 275 -6.85 -19.90 -19.11
C LEU A 275 -7.27 -19.63 -20.56
N PRO A 276 -7.93 -18.50 -20.90
CA PRO A 276 -8.17 -18.12 -22.30
C PRO A 276 -6.90 -18.06 -23.14
N PHE A 277 -5.81 -17.46 -22.65
CA PHE A 277 -4.57 -17.38 -23.42
C PHE A 277 -3.83 -18.72 -23.53
N ALA A 278 -3.92 -19.61 -22.52
CA ALA A 278 -3.45 -20.97 -22.63
C ALA A 278 -4.20 -21.73 -23.75
N ARG A 279 -5.51 -21.50 -23.87
CA ARG A 279 -6.31 -22.04 -24.98
C ARG A 279 -5.92 -21.42 -26.33
N LEU A 280 -5.67 -20.12 -26.40
CA LEU A 280 -5.15 -19.47 -27.61
C LEU A 280 -3.77 -20.03 -28.03
N SER A 281 -2.93 -20.36 -27.05
CA SER A 281 -1.61 -20.98 -27.25
C SER A 281 -1.74 -22.37 -27.86
N ASP A 282 -2.74 -23.14 -27.44
CA ASP A 282 -3.05 -24.44 -28.04
C ASP A 282 -3.60 -24.33 -29.47
N ILE A 283 -4.41 -23.30 -29.77
CA ILE A 283 -5.04 -23.10 -31.09
C ILE A 283 -4.04 -22.55 -32.11
N HIS A 284 -3.35 -21.44 -31.79
CA HIS A 284 -2.48 -20.70 -32.73
C HIS A 284 -1.01 -21.10 -32.65
N GLY A 285 -0.67 -21.97 -31.69
CA GLY A 285 0.67 -22.43 -31.41
C GLY A 285 1.40 -21.56 -30.38
N GLY A 286 2.08 -22.25 -29.45
CA GLY A 286 2.63 -21.59 -28.27
C GLY A 286 3.73 -20.57 -28.59
N ARG A 287 4.56 -20.83 -29.60
CA ARG A 287 5.58 -19.89 -30.05
C ARG A 287 4.97 -18.54 -30.49
N PHE A 288 3.86 -18.55 -31.22
CA PHE A 288 3.22 -17.34 -31.71
C PHE A 288 2.66 -16.50 -30.55
N ILE A 289 1.93 -17.12 -29.63
CA ILE A 289 1.40 -16.43 -28.44
C ILE A 289 2.51 -15.93 -27.52
N PHE A 290 3.61 -16.69 -27.38
CA PHE A 290 4.77 -16.25 -26.60
C PHE A 290 5.42 -14.99 -27.18
N LEU A 291 5.70 -15.00 -28.49
CA LEU A 291 6.37 -13.89 -29.17
C LEU A 291 5.48 -12.65 -29.25
N SER A 292 4.20 -12.81 -29.62
CA SER A 292 3.24 -11.70 -29.64
C SER A 292 3.07 -11.07 -28.26
N GLY A 293 3.05 -11.89 -27.21
CA GLY A 293 3.04 -11.44 -25.83
C GLY A 293 4.24 -10.59 -25.44
N HIS A 294 5.46 -11.06 -25.75
CA HIS A 294 6.67 -10.29 -25.45
C HIS A 294 6.78 -9.03 -26.30
N ALA A 295 6.35 -9.07 -27.57
CA ALA A 295 6.27 -7.88 -28.41
C ALA A 295 5.28 -6.85 -27.83
N TRP A 296 4.12 -7.31 -27.35
CA TRP A 296 3.15 -6.46 -26.65
C TRP A 296 3.76 -5.84 -25.39
N LEU A 297 4.45 -6.64 -24.56
CA LEU A 297 5.16 -6.13 -23.38
C LEU A 297 6.22 -5.09 -23.74
N VAL A 298 6.99 -5.27 -24.82
CA VAL A 298 7.98 -4.28 -25.27
C VAL A 298 7.29 -2.99 -25.69
N VAL A 299 6.29 -3.08 -26.57
CA VAL A 299 5.54 -1.91 -27.06
C VAL A 299 4.94 -1.14 -25.89
N TRP A 300 4.25 -1.85 -25.00
CA TRP A 300 3.62 -1.21 -23.85
C TRP A 300 4.59 -0.84 -22.74
N SER A 301 5.79 -1.41 -22.64
CA SER A 301 6.80 -0.91 -21.69
C SER A 301 7.42 0.40 -22.19
N ILE A 302 7.61 0.55 -23.50
CA ILE A 302 8.02 1.82 -24.11
C ILE A 302 6.92 2.86 -23.95
N ILE A 303 5.68 2.48 -24.26
CA ILE A 303 4.52 3.32 -23.99
C ILE A 303 4.37 3.53 -22.49
N ALA A 304 4.79 2.62 -21.58
CA ALA A 304 4.70 2.74 -20.12
C ALA A 304 5.75 3.58 -19.43
N GLY A 305 6.87 3.84 -20.09
CA GLY A 305 7.62 5.08 -19.83
C GLY A 305 6.73 6.33 -19.93
N LEU A 306 5.57 6.21 -20.61
CA LEU A 306 4.50 7.20 -20.72
C LEU A 306 3.14 6.78 -20.04
N ARG A 307 2.72 5.49 -19.98
CA ARG A 307 1.46 4.87 -19.41
C ARG A 307 1.45 3.30 -19.26
N PRO A 308 0.85 2.68 -18.21
CA PRO A 308 1.04 1.26 -17.81
C PRO A 308 0.66 0.13 -18.81
N SER A 309 1.24 -1.08 -18.59
CA SER A 309 1.25 -2.27 -19.47
C SER A 309 0.82 -3.57 -18.76
N ALA A 310 0.08 -4.46 -19.44
CA ALA A 310 -0.23 -5.83 -18.95
C ALA A 310 -0.22 -6.89 -20.07
N PHE A 311 0.44 -8.05 -19.84
CA PHE A 311 0.31 -9.31 -20.62
C PHE A 311 1.02 -10.52 -19.95
N LEU A 312 0.44 -11.74 -20.03
CA LEU A 312 1.01 -13.12 -19.91
C LEU A 312 -0.14 -14.15 -20.21
N PRO A 313 0.04 -15.43 -20.66
CA PRO A 313 1.21 -16.35 -20.71
C PRO A 313 1.42 -17.17 -22.03
N SER A 314 2.55 -17.89 -22.18
CA SER A 314 2.71 -19.07 -23.12
C SER A 314 3.86 -20.05 -22.75
N ASN A 315 4.62 -19.76 -21.71
CA ASN A 315 5.98 -20.29 -21.48
C ASN A 315 5.95 -21.76 -21.02
N VAL A 316 5.06 -22.08 -20.08
CA VAL A 316 4.89 -23.43 -19.50
C VAL A 316 4.35 -24.42 -20.54
N ALA A 317 3.44 -23.96 -21.40
CA ALA A 317 2.88 -24.77 -22.48
C ALA A 317 3.97 -25.22 -23.48
N ILE A 318 4.88 -24.31 -23.86
CA ILE A 318 6.00 -24.63 -24.74
C ILE A 318 6.93 -25.66 -24.08
N MET A 319 7.33 -25.44 -22.82
CA MET A 319 8.25 -26.34 -22.12
C MET A 319 7.70 -27.76 -21.96
N SER A 320 6.41 -27.89 -21.60
CA SER A 320 5.75 -29.19 -21.44
C SER A 320 5.72 -30.03 -22.73
N ARG A 321 5.78 -29.37 -23.90
CA ARG A 321 5.77 -30.04 -25.21
C ARG A 321 7.18 -30.38 -25.72
N ILE A 322 8.21 -29.61 -25.33
CA ILE A 322 9.61 -29.86 -25.73
C ILE A 322 10.17 -31.09 -25.01
N TYR A 323 9.93 -31.18 -23.70
CA TYR A 323 10.54 -32.20 -22.86
C TYR A 323 9.55 -33.31 -22.56
N ARG A 324 9.83 -34.50 -23.09
CA ARG A 324 9.08 -35.73 -22.77
C ARG A 324 9.17 -36.05 -21.28
N PRO A 325 8.13 -36.65 -20.65
CA PRO A 325 8.15 -37.07 -19.25
C PRO A 325 9.43 -37.84 -18.88
N GLY A 326 10.01 -37.51 -17.73
CA GLY A 326 11.24 -38.13 -17.24
C GLY A 326 12.13 -37.19 -16.42
N PRO A 327 13.33 -37.65 -16.02
CA PRO A 327 14.25 -36.89 -15.17
C PRO A 327 14.68 -35.55 -15.78
N ARG A 328 14.88 -35.52 -17.11
CA ARG A 328 15.26 -34.29 -17.82
C ARG A 328 14.14 -33.25 -17.80
N ASN A 329 12.88 -33.67 -17.97
CA ASN A 329 11.73 -32.78 -17.88
C ASN A 329 11.64 -32.18 -16.47
N THR A 330 11.74 -33.05 -15.46
CA THR A 330 11.74 -32.63 -14.05
C THR A 330 12.84 -31.61 -13.75
N LEU A 331 14.07 -31.86 -14.21
CA LEU A 331 15.19 -30.93 -14.02
C LEU A 331 14.93 -29.57 -14.67
N VAL A 332 14.42 -29.55 -15.90
CA VAL A 332 14.15 -28.30 -16.62
C VAL A 332 13.03 -27.49 -15.96
N PHE A 333 11.95 -28.14 -15.51
CA PHE A 333 10.89 -27.48 -14.74
C PHE A 333 11.41 -26.96 -13.39
N SER A 334 12.34 -27.69 -12.75
CA SER A 334 12.99 -27.25 -11.50
C SER A 334 13.90 -26.03 -11.72
N ILE A 335 14.66 -25.98 -12.82
CA ILE A 335 15.48 -24.81 -13.20
C ILE A 335 14.59 -23.61 -13.51
N PHE A 336 13.45 -23.83 -14.18
CA PHE A 336 12.47 -22.79 -14.45
C PHE A 336 11.89 -22.21 -13.15
N GLY A 337 11.49 -23.07 -12.22
CA GLY A 337 11.08 -22.63 -10.88
C GLY A 337 12.20 -21.88 -10.15
N ALA A 338 13.43 -22.41 -10.16
CA ALA A 338 14.58 -21.76 -9.53
C ALA A 338 14.90 -20.38 -10.12
N SER A 339 14.70 -20.20 -11.42
CA SER A 339 14.90 -18.92 -12.11
C SER A 339 13.90 -17.85 -11.67
N SER A 340 12.73 -18.25 -11.15
CA SER A 340 11.71 -17.32 -10.65
C SER A 340 12.21 -16.55 -9.43
N TYR A 341 12.97 -17.17 -8.52
CA TYR A 341 13.63 -16.48 -7.39
C TYR A 341 14.62 -15.40 -7.85
N VAL A 342 15.48 -15.77 -8.80
CA VAL A 342 16.49 -14.84 -9.32
C VAL A 342 15.80 -13.64 -9.95
N GLY A 343 14.75 -13.89 -10.75
CA GLY A 343 13.92 -12.85 -11.35
C GLY A 343 13.22 -11.97 -10.30
N PHE A 344 12.66 -12.57 -9.25
CA PHE A 344 11.97 -11.87 -8.18
C PHE A 344 12.88 -10.89 -7.44
N TYR A 345 14.01 -11.36 -6.90
CA TYR A 345 14.92 -10.52 -6.11
C TYR A 345 15.72 -9.55 -6.97
N SER A 346 16.18 -9.99 -8.15
CA SER A 346 16.82 -9.07 -9.10
C SER A 346 15.84 -8.00 -9.51
N GLY A 347 14.57 -8.37 -9.67
CA GLY A 347 13.50 -7.45 -9.88
C GLY A 347 13.47 -6.39 -8.78
N ILE A 348 13.15 -6.78 -7.55
CA ILE A 348 13.06 -5.87 -6.39
C ILE A 348 14.27 -4.93 -6.32
N PHE A 349 15.47 -5.48 -6.48
CA PHE A 349 16.71 -4.71 -6.46
C PHE A 349 16.74 -3.62 -7.53
N PHE A 350 16.52 -3.98 -8.81
CA PHE A 350 16.57 -3.01 -9.90
C PHE A 350 15.41 -2.02 -9.87
N GLY A 351 14.20 -2.42 -9.46
CA GLY A 351 13.10 -1.47 -9.30
C GLY A 351 13.33 -0.47 -8.19
N SER A 352 13.84 -0.94 -7.04
CA SER A 352 14.19 -0.06 -5.92
C SER A 352 15.31 0.90 -6.31
N LEU A 353 16.36 0.40 -6.97
CA LEU A 353 17.48 1.23 -7.45
C LEU A 353 17.01 2.29 -8.46
N CYS A 354 16.11 1.93 -9.39
CA CYS A 354 15.55 2.88 -10.34
C CYS A 354 14.73 3.97 -9.65
N ALA A 355 13.92 3.60 -8.67
CA ALA A 355 13.10 4.55 -7.92
C ALA A 355 13.96 5.57 -7.15
N LEU A 356 15.10 5.13 -6.61
CA LEU A 356 16.01 5.98 -5.82
C LEU A 356 16.90 6.90 -6.67
N VAL A 357 17.40 6.43 -7.82
CA VAL A 357 18.48 7.13 -8.55
C VAL A 357 18.03 7.74 -9.87
N LEU A 358 17.14 7.06 -10.61
CA LEU A 358 16.82 7.40 -12.00
C LEU A 358 15.39 7.96 -12.16
N GLY A 359 14.53 7.70 -11.19
CA GLY A 359 13.11 7.98 -11.27
C GLY A 359 12.32 6.80 -11.83
N TRP A 360 11.03 6.76 -11.47
CA TRP A 360 10.16 5.61 -11.66
C TRP A 360 9.95 5.17 -13.11
N LYS A 361 10.08 6.08 -14.09
CA LYS A 361 9.87 5.77 -15.52
C LYS A 361 10.95 4.86 -16.09
N TRP A 362 12.18 4.97 -15.59
CA TRP A 362 13.33 4.20 -16.08
C TRP A 362 13.20 2.70 -15.87
N TYR A 363 12.42 2.34 -14.85
CA TYR A 363 11.99 0.98 -14.63
C TYR A 363 11.40 0.33 -15.89
N PHE A 364 10.48 1.03 -16.57
CA PHE A 364 9.80 0.51 -17.75
C PHE A 364 10.72 0.45 -18.95
N PHE A 365 11.63 1.42 -19.11
CA PHE A 365 12.62 1.38 -20.18
C PHE A 365 13.62 0.23 -20.00
N ILE A 366 14.07 -0.03 -18.77
CA ILE A 366 14.94 -1.17 -18.46
C ILE A 366 14.19 -2.49 -18.68
N SER A 367 12.93 -2.57 -18.26
CA SER A 367 12.08 -3.74 -18.53
C SER A 367 11.91 -3.97 -20.03
N ALA A 368 11.68 -2.91 -20.83
CA ALA A 368 11.59 -2.99 -22.28
C ALA A 368 12.88 -3.54 -22.91
N PHE A 369 14.05 -3.14 -22.40
CA PHE A 369 15.34 -3.67 -22.83
C PHE A 369 15.45 -5.18 -22.59
N PHE A 370 15.10 -5.66 -21.39
CA PHE A 370 15.11 -7.09 -21.08
C PHE A 370 14.09 -7.87 -21.91
N TYR A 371 12.85 -7.37 -22.05
CA TYR A 371 11.83 -8.02 -22.89
C TYR A 371 12.24 -8.08 -24.36
N THR A 372 12.93 -7.06 -24.87
CA THR A 372 13.48 -7.07 -26.23
C THR A 372 14.55 -8.14 -26.37
N GLY A 373 15.45 -8.27 -25.39
CA GLY A 373 16.44 -9.35 -25.34
C GLY A 373 15.80 -10.74 -25.34
N ILE A 374 14.76 -10.94 -24.52
CA ILE A 374 13.99 -12.20 -24.47
C ILE A 374 13.30 -12.46 -25.81
N PHE A 375 12.67 -11.45 -26.41
CA PHE A 375 12.02 -11.58 -27.71
C PHE A 375 13.01 -12.02 -28.80
N ILE A 376 14.16 -11.34 -28.91
CA ILE A 376 15.19 -11.65 -29.92
C ILE A 376 15.78 -13.05 -29.70
N THR A 377 16.18 -13.37 -28.48
CA THR A 377 16.76 -14.70 -28.15
C THR A 377 15.76 -15.83 -28.37
N SER A 378 14.47 -15.58 -28.12
CA SER A 378 13.39 -16.56 -28.34
C SER A 378 13.14 -16.84 -29.82
N LEU A 379 13.41 -15.89 -30.73
CA LEU A 379 13.32 -16.14 -32.16
C LEU A 379 14.28 -17.23 -32.63
N TRP A 380 15.45 -17.34 -32.00
CA TRP A 380 16.49 -18.32 -32.33
C TRP A 380 16.41 -19.60 -31.48
N THR A 381 16.01 -19.50 -30.21
CA THR A 381 16.08 -20.62 -29.27
C THR A 381 14.84 -21.52 -29.33
N ILE A 382 13.66 -20.97 -29.58
CA ILE A 382 12.41 -21.74 -29.61
C ILE A 382 12.30 -22.40 -31.00
N PRO A 383 12.23 -23.75 -31.10
CA PRO A 383 12.07 -24.42 -32.39
C PRO A 383 10.73 -24.05 -33.06
N LYS A 384 10.70 -24.00 -34.39
CA LYS A 384 9.46 -23.69 -35.15
C LYS A 384 8.41 -24.80 -35.07
N SER A 385 8.82 -26.04 -34.83
CA SER A 385 7.99 -27.24 -34.80
C SER A 385 7.40 -27.57 -33.41
N VAL A 386 7.62 -26.71 -32.41
CA VAL A 386 7.13 -26.94 -31.06
C VAL A 386 5.84 -26.16 -30.87
N GLY A 387 4.76 -26.90 -30.57
CA GLY A 387 3.44 -26.31 -30.39
C GLY A 387 2.75 -26.03 -31.72
N ASP A 388 2.75 -27.01 -32.63
CA ASP A 388 1.97 -26.88 -33.87
C ASP A 388 0.50 -26.52 -33.54
N PRO A 389 -0.09 -25.56 -34.29
CA PRO A 389 -1.48 -25.18 -34.14
C PRO A 389 -2.38 -26.42 -34.17
N ARG A 390 -3.35 -26.48 -33.27
CA ARG A 390 -4.45 -27.46 -33.34
C ARG A 390 -5.68 -26.77 -33.94
N PRO A 391 -5.85 -26.75 -35.27
CA PRO A 391 -6.96 -26.05 -35.93
C PRO A 391 -8.32 -26.71 -35.66
N ASP A 392 -8.33 -27.95 -35.19
CA ASP A 392 -9.51 -28.69 -34.71
C ASP A 392 -10.04 -28.17 -33.36
N LEU A 393 -9.18 -27.44 -32.63
CA LEU A 393 -9.49 -26.91 -31.31
C LEU A 393 -10.18 -25.55 -31.44
N GLN A 394 -11.34 -25.39 -30.81
CA GLN A 394 -12.08 -24.14 -30.77
C GLN A 394 -11.97 -23.50 -29.38
N MET A 395 -12.16 -22.18 -29.34
CA MET A 395 -12.21 -21.40 -28.11
C MET A 395 -13.59 -21.53 -27.45
N ASP A 396 -13.63 -21.80 -26.14
CA ASP A 396 -14.85 -21.67 -25.35
C ASP A 396 -15.09 -20.20 -24.99
N TRP A 397 -15.63 -19.44 -25.95
CA TRP A 397 -15.97 -18.03 -25.76
C TRP A 397 -17.04 -17.84 -24.69
N LEU A 398 -17.98 -18.77 -24.57
CA LEU A 398 -19.07 -18.68 -23.60
C LEU A 398 -18.51 -18.84 -22.18
N GLY A 399 -17.67 -19.86 -21.95
CA GLY A 399 -16.95 -20.06 -20.71
C GLY A 399 -16.07 -18.86 -20.36
N ALA A 400 -15.27 -18.37 -21.31
CA ALA A 400 -14.38 -17.23 -21.13
C ALA A 400 -15.13 -15.94 -20.73
N VAL A 401 -16.22 -15.61 -21.42
CA VAL A 401 -17.02 -14.39 -21.17
C VAL A 401 -17.72 -14.44 -19.81
N ILE A 402 -17.94 -15.62 -19.24
CA ILE A 402 -18.63 -15.76 -17.94
C ILE A 402 -17.63 -15.86 -16.79
N VAL A 403 -16.54 -16.61 -16.95
CA VAL A 403 -15.55 -16.81 -15.88
C VAL A 403 -14.77 -15.54 -15.55
N VAL A 404 -14.40 -14.76 -16.57
CA VAL A 404 -13.60 -13.54 -16.40
C VAL A 404 -14.33 -12.51 -15.52
N PRO A 405 -15.54 -12.05 -15.86
CA PRO A 405 -16.28 -11.14 -14.99
C PRO A 405 -16.76 -11.82 -13.70
N GLY A 406 -17.05 -13.13 -13.71
CA GLY A 406 -17.47 -13.84 -12.50
C GLY A 406 -16.40 -13.82 -11.40
N LEU A 407 -15.16 -14.19 -11.74
CA LEU A 407 -14.03 -14.11 -10.81
C LEU A 407 -13.72 -12.65 -10.41
N ALA A 408 -13.78 -11.73 -11.37
CA ALA A 408 -13.52 -10.31 -11.09
C ALA A 408 -14.52 -9.70 -10.11
N LEU A 409 -15.81 -10.01 -10.27
CA LEU A 409 -16.88 -9.54 -9.39
C LEU A 409 -16.78 -10.12 -7.98
N VAL A 410 -16.43 -11.42 -7.85
CA VAL A 410 -16.23 -12.03 -6.53
C VAL A 410 -15.07 -11.38 -5.80
N VAL A 411 -13.91 -11.26 -6.44
CA VAL A 411 -12.74 -10.64 -5.81
C VAL A 411 -13.01 -9.17 -5.51
N TYR A 412 -13.59 -8.41 -6.43
CA TYR A 412 -14.01 -7.02 -6.18
C TYR A 412 -14.92 -6.91 -4.96
N ALA A 413 -15.94 -7.76 -4.86
CA ALA A 413 -16.87 -7.72 -3.74
C ALA A 413 -16.20 -8.04 -2.39
N LEU A 414 -15.19 -8.92 -2.38
CA LEU A 414 -14.40 -9.23 -1.19
C LEU A 414 -13.45 -8.09 -0.82
N THR A 415 -12.88 -7.39 -1.81
CA THR A 415 -11.83 -6.38 -1.55
C THR A 415 -12.41 -5.01 -1.24
N ASP A 416 -13.40 -4.55 -2.01
CA ASP A 416 -13.97 -3.19 -1.91
C ASP A 416 -15.51 -3.15 -1.93
N GLY A 417 -16.17 -4.32 -2.00
CA GLY A 417 -17.63 -4.41 -2.10
C GLY A 417 -18.41 -3.85 -0.90
N ARG A 418 -17.76 -3.58 0.23
CA ARG A 418 -18.42 -2.94 1.37
C ARG A 418 -18.49 -1.41 1.24
N ASN A 419 -17.48 -0.80 0.62
CA ASN A 419 -17.42 0.65 0.41
C ASN A 419 -18.31 1.07 -0.77
N ALA A 420 -18.55 0.15 -1.72
CA ALA A 420 -19.46 0.38 -2.82
C ALA A 420 -20.94 0.24 -2.39
N PRO A 421 -21.81 1.22 -2.67
CA PRO A 421 -23.24 1.03 -2.53
C PRO A 421 -23.64 -0.13 -3.45
N HIS A 422 -24.13 -1.22 -2.86
CA HIS A 422 -24.51 -2.48 -3.52
C HIS A 422 -23.39 -3.50 -3.83
N GLY A 423 -22.24 -3.51 -3.16
CA GLY A 423 -21.24 -4.56 -3.47
C GLY A 423 -21.66 -6.00 -3.14
N TYR A 424 -22.71 -6.22 -2.33
CA TYR A 424 -23.34 -7.54 -2.23
C TYR A 424 -23.99 -8.01 -3.55
N ILE A 425 -24.45 -7.08 -4.41
CA ILE A 425 -24.94 -7.40 -5.76
C ILE A 425 -23.78 -7.89 -6.62
N ALA A 426 -22.60 -7.29 -6.50
CA ALA A 426 -21.40 -7.76 -7.18
C ALA A 426 -21.04 -9.19 -6.72
N LEU A 427 -21.10 -9.47 -5.41
CA LEU A 427 -20.85 -10.82 -4.88
C LEU A 427 -21.85 -11.85 -5.43
N VAL A 428 -23.15 -11.56 -5.32
CA VAL A 428 -24.22 -12.47 -5.80
C VAL A 428 -24.11 -12.68 -7.31
N SER A 429 -23.89 -11.61 -8.08
CA SER A 429 -23.72 -11.70 -9.54
C SER A 429 -22.48 -12.51 -9.91
N GLY A 430 -21.37 -12.32 -9.19
CA GLY A 430 -20.14 -13.09 -9.35
C GLY A 430 -20.37 -14.59 -9.08
N ILE A 431 -21.03 -14.93 -7.96
CA ILE A 431 -21.37 -16.33 -7.63
C ILE A 431 -22.28 -16.96 -8.69
N ILE A 432 -23.29 -16.22 -9.18
CA ILE A 432 -24.17 -16.69 -10.26
C ILE A 432 -23.37 -16.95 -11.54
N CYS A 433 -22.47 -16.04 -11.92
CA CYS A 433 -21.57 -16.24 -13.07
C CYS A 433 -20.68 -17.48 -12.88
N LEU A 434 -20.09 -17.70 -11.71
CA LEU A 434 -19.27 -18.88 -11.45
C LEU A 434 -20.10 -20.18 -11.47
N ALA A 435 -21.30 -20.18 -10.90
CA ALA A 435 -22.22 -21.32 -10.97
C ALA A 435 -22.63 -21.63 -12.43
N LEU A 436 -22.88 -20.58 -13.21
CA LEU A 436 -23.20 -20.69 -14.63
C LEU A 436 -21.99 -21.20 -15.44
N PHE A 437 -20.78 -20.75 -15.13
CA PHE A 437 -19.54 -21.26 -15.72
C PHE A 437 -19.38 -22.76 -15.45
N VAL A 438 -19.54 -23.20 -14.20
CA VAL A 438 -19.50 -24.62 -13.84
C VAL A 438 -20.56 -25.43 -14.60
N TYR A 439 -21.78 -24.89 -14.74
CA TYR A 439 -22.84 -25.51 -15.52
C TYR A 439 -22.49 -25.62 -17.02
N ILE A 440 -21.94 -24.55 -17.59
CA ILE A 440 -21.57 -24.49 -19.01
C ILE A 440 -20.43 -25.45 -19.31
N GLU A 441 -19.32 -25.35 -18.58
CA GLU A 441 -18.13 -26.18 -18.79
C GLU A 441 -18.42 -27.66 -18.49
N GLY A 442 -19.27 -27.93 -17.49
CA GLY A 442 -19.59 -29.29 -17.08
C GLY A 442 -20.57 -30.03 -17.99
N TRP A 443 -21.57 -29.33 -18.55
CA TRP A 443 -22.69 -29.99 -19.26
C TRP A 443 -22.93 -29.49 -20.69
N ARG A 444 -22.51 -28.27 -21.05
CA ARG A 444 -22.85 -27.65 -22.34
C ARG A 444 -21.67 -27.51 -23.29
N ALA A 445 -20.46 -27.31 -22.77
CA ALA A 445 -19.27 -27.07 -23.56
C ALA A 445 -18.78 -28.36 -24.22
N SER A 446 -18.70 -28.37 -25.55
CA SER A 446 -18.13 -29.49 -26.30
C SER A 446 -16.60 -29.57 -26.15
N GLN A 447 -15.94 -28.43 -25.90
CA GLN A 447 -14.50 -28.36 -25.68
C GLN A 447 -14.18 -27.35 -24.56
N PRO A 448 -14.34 -27.74 -23.28
CA PRO A 448 -14.17 -26.85 -22.12
C PRO A 448 -12.76 -26.24 -22.01
N LEU A 449 -12.66 -25.07 -21.36
CA LEU A 449 -11.39 -24.45 -20.94
C LEU A 449 -10.70 -25.29 -19.86
N ILE A 450 -11.47 -25.83 -18.91
CA ILE A 450 -10.99 -26.77 -17.89
C ILE A 450 -11.76 -28.07 -18.03
N THR A 451 -11.15 -29.08 -18.65
CA THR A 451 -11.78 -30.38 -18.83
C THR A 451 -12.01 -31.08 -17.49
N ALA A 452 -13.22 -31.59 -17.25
CA ALA A 452 -13.55 -32.38 -16.05
C ALA A 452 -12.66 -33.62 -15.85
N GLU A 453 -12.04 -34.11 -16.92
CA GLU A 453 -11.06 -35.19 -16.90
C GLU A 453 -9.84 -34.89 -16.01
N LEU A 454 -9.45 -33.62 -15.92
CA LEU A 454 -8.40 -33.16 -15.01
C LEU A 454 -8.68 -33.59 -13.56
N PHE A 455 -9.92 -33.44 -13.12
CA PHE A 455 -10.34 -33.74 -11.75
C PHE A 455 -10.66 -35.22 -11.51
N ARG A 456 -10.71 -36.05 -12.56
CA ARG A 456 -10.87 -37.51 -12.40
C ARG A 456 -9.64 -38.16 -11.78
N THR A 457 -8.46 -37.55 -11.93
CA THR A 457 -7.24 -38.00 -11.27
C THR A 457 -7.39 -37.86 -9.76
N THR A 458 -7.22 -38.97 -9.02
CA THR A 458 -7.50 -39.14 -7.58
C THR A 458 -6.89 -38.09 -6.64
N TYR A 459 -5.89 -37.34 -7.10
CA TYR A 459 -5.16 -36.35 -6.31
C TYR A 459 -5.43 -34.91 -6.71
N MET A 460 -6.06 -34.65 -7.86
CA MET A 460 -6.13 -33.28 -8.40
C MET A 460 -6.99 -32.34 -7.57
N SER A 461 -8.14 -32.78 -7.06
CA SER A 461 -8.97 -31.95 -6.18
C SER A 461 -8.26 -31.58 -4.88
N ARG A 462 -7.57 -32.56 -4.25
CA ARG A 462 -6.75 -32.33 -3.04
C ARG A 462 -5.58 -31.39 -3.31
N LEU A 463 -4.96 -31.52 -4.47
CA LEU A 463 -3.85 -30.70 -4.89
C LEU A 463 -4.28 -29.24 -5.13
N VAL A 464 -5.45 -29.01 -5.74
CA VAL A 464 -6.02 -27.66 -5.91
C VAL A 464 -6.33 -27.01 -4.56
N VAL A 465 -6.89 -27.76 -3.59
CA VAL A 465 -7.13 -27.24 -2.24
C VAL A 465 -5.82 -26.93 -1.51
N ALA A 466 -4.82 -27.82 -1.61
CA ALA A 466 -3.50 -27.59 -1.03
C ALA A 466 -2.85 -26.31 -1.58
N LEU A 467 -2.94 -26.08 -2.90
CA LEU A 467 -2.47 -24.86 -3.56
C LEU A 467 -3.14 -23.62 -2.98
N LEU A 468 -4.48 -23.60 -2.97
CA LEU A 468 -5.27 -22.46 -2.52
C LEU A 468 -4.96 -22.09 -1.05
N VAL A 469 -4.70 -23.08 -0.20
CA VAL A 469 -4.43 -22.83 1.21
C VAL A 469 -2.97 -22.42 1.45
N SER A 470 -2.02 -23.08 0.77
CA SER A 470 -0.58 -22.82 0.94
C SER A 470 -0.14 -21.48 0.37
N TYR A 471 -0.52 -21.18 -0.86
CA TYR A 471 -0.23 -19.88 -1.47
C TYR A 471 -0.89 -18.76 -0.69
N GLY A 472 -2.12 -18.95 -0.21
CA GLY A 472 -2.85 -17.92 0.49
C GLY A 472 -2.14 -17.53 1.77
N SER A 473 -1.67 -18.53 2.52
CA SER A 473 -0.85 -18.32 3.70
C SER A 473 0.42 -17.52 3.38
N PHE A 474 1.19 -17.90 2.34
CA PHE A 474 2.43 -17.20 2.02
C PHE A 474 2.20 -15.79 1.48
N SER A 475 1.19 -15.60 0.64
CA SER A 475 0.81 -14.30 0.09
C SER A 475 0.36 -13.33 1.19
N LEU A 476 -0.42 -13.78 2.17
CA LEU A 476 -0.80 -12.96 3.32
C LEU A 476 0.41 -12.59 4.18
N VAL A 477 1.31 -13.54 4.45
CA VAL A 477 2.54 -13.26 5.21
C VAL A 477 3.41 -12.24 4.49
N LEU A 478 3.63 -12.39 3.17
CA LEU A 478 4.39 -11.43 2.38
C LEU A 478 3.73 -10.05 2.42
N PHE A 479 2.41 -9.99 2.22
CA PHE A 479 1.66 -8.75 2.22
C PHE A 479 1.77 -8.02 3.57
N TYR A 480 1.46 -8.66 4.69
CA TYR A 480 1.55 -7.97 5.97
C TYR A 480 3.00 -7.69 6.41
N ALA A 481 3.97 -8.52 5.99
CA ALA A 481 5.38 -8.28 6.28
C ALA A 481 5.90 -6.97 5.67
N SER A 482 5.45 -6.57 4.47
CA SER A 482 5.98 -5.33 3.89
C SER A 482 5.39 -4.04 4.46
N PHE A 483 4.21 -4.09 5.11
CA PHE A 483 3.74 -2.98 5.96
C PHE A 483 4.70 -2.73 7.14
N TYR A 484 5.18 -3.79 7.80
CA TYR A 484 6.16 -3.66 8.89
C TYR A 484 7.56 -3.27 8.40
N GLY A 485 7.91 -3.60 7.15
CA GLY A 485 9.16 -3.16 6.50
C GLY A 485 9.23 -1.65 6.28
N MET A 486 8.10 -0.94 6.26
CA MET A 486 8.08 0.54 6.19
C MET A 486 8.50 1.20 7.52
N SER A 487 8.58 0.43 8.61
CA SER A 487 9.11 0.91 9.89
C SER A 487 10.65 0.95 9.84
N ASN A 488 11.23 2.09 10.18
CA ASN A 488 12.70 2.28 10.23
C ASN A 488 13.37 1.63 11.45
N SER A 489 12.65 0.78 12.21
CA SER A 489 13.24 0.12 13.37
C SER A 489 14.09 -1.08 12.95
N PHE A 490 15.30 -1.20 13.51
CA PHE A 490 16.17 -2.35 13.29
C PHE A 490 15.48 -3.67 13.68
N LEU A 491 14.68 -3.65 14.74
CA LEU A 491 13.95 -4.82 15.23
C LEU A 491 12.89 -5.29 14.22
N SER A 492 12.20 -4.37 13.53
CA SER A 492 11.25 -4.71 12.46
C SER A 492 11.96 -5.43 11.32
N TRP A 493 13.09 -4.90 10.84
CA TRP A 493 13.84 -5.52 9.74
C TRP A 493 14.47 -6.87 10.10
N ALA A 494 14.90 -7.04 11.36
CA ALA A 494 15.45 -8.31 11.85
C ALA A 494 14.47 -9.48 11.74
N PHE A 495 13.15 -9.23 11.85
CA PHE A 495 12.12 -10.25 11.73
C PHE A 495 11.43 -10.28 10.36
N VAL A 496 11.21 -9.12 9.73
CA VAL A 496 10.56 -9.00 8.42
C VAL A 496 11.40 -9.63 7.32
N PHE A 497 12.71 -9.35 7.29
CA PHE A 497 13.57 -9.82 6.21
C PHE A 497 13.67 -11.35 6.12
N PRO A 498 13.96 -12.09 7.21
CA PRO A 498 13.93 -13.56 7.17
C PRO A 498 12.55 -14.11 6.80
N THR A 499 11.47 -13.48 7.28
CA THR A 499 10.10 -13.91 6.99
C THR A 499 9.77 -13.79 5.50
N MET A 500 10.17 -12.69 4.85
CA MET A 500 9.98 -12.51 3.40
C MET A 500 10.76 -13.57 2.60
N ILE A 501 11.99 -13.86 3.01
CA ILE A 501 12.80 -14.90 2.36
C ILE A 501 12.13 -16.27 2.49
N LEU A 502 11.74 -16.65 3.70
CA LEU A 502 11.13 -17.96 3.97
C LEU A 502 9.78 -18.11 3.28
N ALA A 503 8.95 -17.06 3.26
CA ALA A 503 7.65 -17.09 2.57
C ALA A 503 7.83 -17.25 1.06
N MET A 504 8.78 -16.53 0.45
CA MET A 504 9.09 -16.68 -0.98
C MET A 504 9.63 -18.09 -1.30
N VAL A 505 10.51 -18.62 -0.45
CA VAL A 505 10.98 -20.02 -0.56
C VAL A 505 9.83 -21.02 -0.47
N GLY A 506 8.87 -20.77 0.41
CA GLY A 506 7.64 -21.56 0.52
C GLY A 506 6.80 -21.57 -0.77
N VAL A 507 6.55 -20.40 -1.35
CA VAL A 507 5.79 -20.21 -2.61
C VAL A 507 6.37 -21.06 -3.74
N ASP A 508 7.69 -21.00 -3.91
CA ASP A 508 8.36 -21.65 -5.03
C ASP A 508 8.62 -23.14 -4.80
N ILE A 509 8.89 -23.58 -3.56
CA ILE A 509 8.92 -25.02 -3.24
C ILE A 509 7.56 -25.62 -3.54
N THR A 510 6.49 -24.95 -3.12
CA THR A 510 5.12 -25.35 -3.43
C THR A 510 4.92 -25.43 -4.93
N PHE A 511 5.34 -24.42 -5.70
CA PHE A 511 5.16 -24.39 -7.16
C PHE A 511 5.83 -25.59 -7.83
N ASN A 512 7.08 -25.86 -7.44
CA ASN A 512 7.87 -26.94 -8.02
C ASN A 512 7.33 -28.32 -7.66
N ILE A 513 6.93 -28.54 -6.41
CA ILE A 513 6.30 -29.80 -5.97
C ILE A 513 5.03 -30.06 -6.77
N HIS A 514 4.20 -29.03 -6.99
CA HIS A 514 2.95 -29.18 -7.70
C HIS A 514 3.15 -29.43 -9.20
N ASN A 515 4.09 -28.73 -9.83
CA ASN A 515 4.48 -29.03 -11.22
C ASN A 515 5.05 -30.44 -11.37
N PHE A 516 5.82 -30.91 -10.39
CA PHE A 516 6.32 -32.28 -10.36
C PHE A 516 5.18 -33.29 -10.28
N ILE A 517 4.18 -33.06 -9.42
CA ILE A 517 3.02 -33.95 -9.32
C ILE A 517 2.21 -33.93 -10.63
N ILE A 518 2.01 -32.77 -11.27
CA ILE A 518 1.32 -32.71 -12.57
C ILE A 518 2.06 -33.52 -13.63
N THR A 519 3.36 -33.26 -13.80
CA THR A 519 4.15 -33.90 -14.86
C THR A 519 4.28 -35.41 -14.69
N THR A 520 4.05 -35.93 -13.48
CA THR A 520 4.09 -37.37 -13.18
C THR A 520 2.71 -38.03 -13.13
N SER A 521 1.65 -37.30 -12.79
CA SER A 521 0.29 -37.83 -12.61
C SER A 521 -0.67 -37.55 -13.77
N GLN A 522 -0.40 -36.53 -14.59
CA GLN A 522 -1.28 -36.13 -15.69
C GLN A 522 -0.76 -36.65 -17.04
N PRO A 523 -1.68 -37.12 -17.92
CA PRO A 523 -1.38 -37.39 -19.31
C PRO A 523 -0.78 -36.18 -20.02
N ASN A 524 0.12 -36.41 -20.99
CA ASN A 524 0.83 -35.36 -21.72
C ASN A 524 -0.10 -34.28 -22.34
N HIS A 525 -1.28 -34.67 -22.79
CA HIS A 525 -2.24 -33.76 -23.40
C HIS A 525 -2.96 -32.85 -22.39
N LEU A 526 -2.96 -33.19 -21.09
CA LEU A 526 -3.57 -32.39 -20.01
C LEU A 526 -2.54 -31.57 -19.23
N GLN A 527 -1.24 -31.84 -19.36
CA GLN A 527 -0.20 -31.13 -18.59
C GLN A 527 -0.18 -29.62 -18.85
N ALA A 528 -0.40 -29.19 -20.09
CA ALA A 528 -0.45 -27.77 -20.43
C ALA A 528 -1.64 -27.05 -19.76
N VAL A 529 -2.82 -27.66 -19.79
CA VAL A 529 -4.03 -27.14 -19.13
C VAL A 529 -3.88 -27.15 -17.61
N SER A 530 -3.29 -28.22 -17.05
CA SER A 530 -3.00 -28.34 -15.62
C SER A 530 -2.00 -27.26 -15.16
N GLY A 531 -0.94 -27.02 -15.93
CA GLY A 531 0.02 -25.95 -15.65
C GLY A 531 -0.58 -24.55 -15.72
N ALA A 532 -1.46 -24.31 -16.72
CA ALA A 532 -2.22 -23.06 -16.81
C ALA A 532 -3.18 -22.87 -15.63
N GLN A 533 -3.84 -23.94 -15.18
CA GLN A 533 -4.69 -23.91 -13.99
C GLN A 533 -3.90 -23.55 -12.73
N ILE A 534 -2.73 -24.16 -12.50
CA ILE A 534 -1.88 -23.81 -11.35
C ILE A 534 -1.44 -22.35 -11.42
N ALA A 535 -0.97 -21.89 -12.57
CA ALA A 535 -0.54 -20.50 -12.73
C ALA A 535 -1.69 -19.52 -12.49
N SER A 536 -2.90 -19.84 -12.99
CA SER A 536 -4.11 -19.06 -12.74
C SER A 536 -4.48 -19.05 -11.25
N LEU A 537 -4.47 -20.22 -10.60
CA LEU A 537 -4.74 -20.35 -9.17
C LEU A 537 -3.75 -19.54 -8.33
N LEU A 538 -2.46 -19.59 -8.63
CA LEU A 538 -1.43 -18.83 -7.90
C LEU A 538 -1.73 -17.32 -7.88
N CYS A 539 -2.08 -16.74 -9.03
CA CYS A 539 -2.43 -15.33 -9.11
C CYS A 539 -3.79 -15.02 -8.49
N LEU A 540 -4.78 -15.91 -8.68
CA LEU A 540 -6.13 -15.72 -8.13
C LEU A 540 -6.12 -15.73 -6.62
N ASP A 541 -5.34 -16.65 -6.05
CA ASP A 541 -5.29 -16.96 -4.64
C ASP A 541 -4.79 -15.78 -3.80
N MET A 542 -3.76 -15.09 -4.29
CA MET A 542 -3.28 -13.85 -3.69
C MET A 542 -4.39 -12.78 -3.64
N ALA A 543 -5.10 -12.57 -4.75
CA ALA A 543 -6.19 -11.58 -4.79
C ALA A 543 -7.39 -11.99 -3.92
N PHE A 544 -7.72 -13.27 -3.89
CA PHE A 544 -8.84 -13.82 -3.12
C PHE A 544 -8.61 -13.71 -1.61
N TRP A 545 -7.47 -14.21 -1.10
CA TRP A 545 -7.21 -14.19 0.35
C TRP A 545 -6.96 -12.78 0.89
N LEU A 546 -6.36 -11.89 0.09
CA LEU A 546 -6.28 -10.47 0.45
C LEU A 546 -7.68 -9.86 0.61
N GLY A 547 -8.60 -10.16 -0.31
CA GLY A 547 -10.01 -9.75 -0.19
C GLY A 547 -10.70 -10.35 1.04
N VAL A 548 -10.48 -11.63 1.36
CA VAL A 548 -11.05 -12.26 2.56
C VAL A 548 -10.59 -11.58 3.84
N VAL A 549 -9.29 -11.29 3.95
CA VAL A 549 -8.77 -10.58 5.11
C VAL A 549 -9.33 -9.17 5.18
N GLU A 550 -9.41 -8.43 4.08
CA GLU A 550 -9.97 -7.08 4.10
C GLU A 550 -11.47 -7.07 4.49
N MET A 551 -12.23 -8.05 4.02
CA MET A 551 -13.60 -8.24 4.46
C MET A 551 -13.66 -8.49 5.98
N ALA A 552 -12.79 -9.36 6.51
CA ALA A 552 -12.75 -9.69 7.94
C ALA A 552 -12.29 -8.51 8.82
N THR A 553 -11.31 -7.72 8.36
CA THR A 553 -10.82 -6.53 9.06
C THR A 553 -11.89 -5.44 9.07
N SER A 554 -12.59 -5.25 7.94
CA SER A 554 -13.72 -4.34 7.89
C SER A 554 -14.81 -4.75 8.88
N ALA A 555 -15.11 -6.06 8.99
CA ALA A 555 -16.13 -6.57 9.92
C ALA A 555 -15.75 -6.29 11.38
N GLN A 556 -14.47 -6.40 11.73
CA GLN A 556 -13.96 -6.08 13.08
C GLN A 556 -13.92 -4.59 13.40
N LYS A 557 -13.65 -3.71 12.43
CA LYS A 557 -13.72 -2.24 12.62
C LYS A 557 -15.08 -1.77 13.16
N GLY A 558 -16.16 -2.49 12.85
CA GLY A 558 -17.49 -2.22 13.40
C GLY A 558 -17.72 -2.66 14.85
N VAL A 559 -16.83 -3.48 15.42
CA VAL A 559 -16.99 -4.12 16.74
C VAL A 559 -15.97 -3.59 17.77
N LYS A 560 -14.75 -3.26 17.33
CA LYS A 560 -13.66 -2.76 18.19
C LYS A 560 -13.24 -1.36 17.73
N SER A 561 -13.83 -0.32 18.33
CA SER A 561 -13.55 1.08 18.01
C SER A 561 -12.27 1.65 18.67
N THR A 562 -11.53 0.83 19.43
CA THR A 562 -10.43 1.29 20.32
C THR A 562 -9.02 0.85 19.90
N GLU A 563 -8.86 -0.07 18.94
CA GLU A 563 -7.55 -0.49 18.40
C GLU A 563 -7.21 0.30 17.13
N SER A 564 -5.93 0.62 16.93
CA SER A 564 -5.50 1.28 15.68
C SER A 564 -5.83 0.39 14.47
N PRO A 565 -6.30 0.98 13.36
CA PRO A 565 -6.80 0.23 12.21
C PRO A 565 -5.74 -0.72 11.61
N ASP A 566 -4.48 -0.32 11.64
CA ASP A 566 -3.36 -1.09 11.04
C ASP A 566 -3.01 -2.33 11.87
N VAL A 567 -3.07 -2.25 13.20
CA VAL A 567 -2.75 -3.39 14.08
C VAL A 567 -3.84 -4.45 13.98
N THR A 568 -5.10 -4.03 13.91
CA THR A 568 -6.24 -4.95 13.72
C THR A 568 -6.13 -5.65 12.37
N GLN A 569 -5.76 -4.94 11.30
CA GLN A 569 -5.55 -5.52 9.99
C GLN A 569 -4.45 -6.60 9.99
N CYS A 570 -3.31 -6.30 10.60
CA CYS A 570 -2.20 -7.23 10.72
C CYS A 570 -2.55 -8.47 11.57
N GLN A 571 -3.28 -8.31 12.68
CA GLN A 571 -3.69 -9.45 13.52
C GLN A 571 -4.62 -10.39 12.77
N VAL A 572 -5.64 -9.86 12.07
CA VAL A 572 -6.56 -10.69 11.28
C VAL A 572 -5.83 -11.40 10.15
N GLY A 573 -4.95 -10.69 9.44
CA GLY A 573 -4.09 -11.27 8.41
C GLY A 573 -3.21 -12.40 8.93
N PHE A 574 -2.54 -12.19 10.07
CA PHE A 574 -1.68 -13.17 10.71
C PHE A 574 -2.44 -14.44 11.14
N TRP A 575 -3.57 -14.29 11.82
CA TRP A 575 -4.36 -15.44 12.28
C TRP A 575 -5.02 -16.18 11.12
N THR A 576 -5.43 -15.46 10.07
CA THR A 576 -5.93 -16.08 8.84
C THR A 576 -4.84 -16.90 8.17
N GLY A 577 -3.64 -16.32 7.95
CA GLY A 577 -2.50 -17.04 7.39
C GLY A 577 -2.10 -18.26 8.22
N THR A 578 -2.07 -18.15 9.55
CA THR A 578 -1.77 -19.26 10.46
C THR A 578 -2.84 -20.36 10.38
N GLY A 579 -4.12 -20.01 10.32
CA GLY A 579 -5.22 -20.95 10.14
C GLY A 579 -5.10 -21.73 8.83
N LEU A 580 -4.74 -21.04 7.74
CA LEU A 580 -4.46 -21.67 6.46
C LEU A 580 -3.28 -22.63 6.55
N ALA A 581 -2.15 -22.20 7.13
CA ALA A 581 -0.99 -23.06 7.30
C ALA A 581 -1.32 -24.36 8.07
N LEU A 582 -2.17 -24.30 9.09
CA LEU A 582 -2.62 -25.48 9.84
C LEU A 582 -3.49 -26.43 9.00
N ILE A 583 -4.32 -25.90 8.10
CA ILE A 583 -5.13 -26.73 7.19
C ILE A 583 -4.23 -27.56 6.27
N ILE A 584 -3.07 -27.04 5.84
CA ILE A 584 -2.11 -27.78 5.00
C ILE A 584 -1.68 -29.09 5.67
N ILE A 585 -1.46 -29.08 6.99
CA ILE A 585 -1.05 -30.28 7.75
C ILE A 585 -2.09 -31.40 7.65
N THR A 586 -3.37 -31.03 7.49
CA THR A 586 -4.47 -31.98 7.34
C THR A 586 -4.58 -32.56 5.92
N VAL A 587 -3.95 -31.92 4.92
CA VAL A 587 -3.99 -32.38 3.54
C VAL A 587 -3.00 -33.52 3.36
N ASN A 588 -3.51 -34.75 3.46
CA ASN A 588 -2.73 -35.95 3.21
C ASN A 588 -2.45 -36.12 1.71
N LEU A 589 -1.36 -35.52 1.25
CA LEU A 589 -0.71 -35.83 -0.02
C LEU A 589 0.09 -37.12 0.19
N GLN A 590 -0.56 -38.27 0.03
CA GLN A 590 0.18 -39.52 -0.11
C GLN A 590 1.03 -39.41 -1.36
N LEU A 591 2.34 -39.14 -1.19
CA LEU A 591 3.29 -39.14 -2.29
C LEU A 591 3.20 -40.49 -2.97
N ALA A 592 2.78 -40.48 -4.23
CA ALA A 592 2.87 -41.65 -5.07
C ALA A 592 4.33 -42.14 -4.99
N LYS A 593 4.53 -43.40 -4.60
CA LYS A 593 5.80 -44.09 -4.86
C LYS A 593 6.17 -43.76 -6.30
N ALA A 594 7.31 -43.12 -6.49
CA ALA A 594 7.86 -42.75 -7.79
C ALA A 594 8.09 -44.00 -8.63
N VAL A 595 7.00 -44.55 -9.18
CA VAL A 595 7.00 -45.76 -9.98
C VAL A 595 5.97 -45.55 -11.08
N LEU A 596 6.55 -45.17 -12.21
CA LEU A 596 6.01 -45.24 -13.58
C LEU A 596 4.85 -44.27 -13.87
N THR A 597 5.01 -43.50 -14.95
CA THR A 597 3.98 -42.59 -15.47
C THR A 597 2.73 -43.38 -15.83
N THR A 598 1.55 -42.75 -15.87
CA THR A 598 0.30 -43.44 -16.25
C THR A 598 0.39 -44.12 -17.61
N ASP A 599 1.20 -43.58 -18.52
CA ASP A 599 1.48 -44.15 -19.85
C ASP A 599 2.36 -45.42 -19.79
N ASP A 600 3.08 -45.67 -18.68
CA ASP A 600 3.83 -46.90 -18.46
C ASP A 600 2.98 -48.00 -17.78
N LYS A 601 1.78 -47.65 -17.31
CA LYS A 601 0.83 -48.56 -16.64
C LYS A 601 -0.31 -49.02 -17.55
N ALA A 602 -0.49 -48.35 -18.70
CA ALA A 602 -1.44 -48.70 -19.75
C ALA A 602 -0.70 -49.38 -20.90
#